data_AF-A0A3C0HE08-F1
#
_entry.id   AF-A0A3C0HE08-F1
#
_cell.length_a   1.000
_cell.length_b   1.000
_cell.length_c   1.000
_cell.angle_alpha   90.00
_cell.angle_beta   90.00
_cell.angle_gamma   90.00
#
_symmetry.space_group_name_H-M   'P 1'
#
loop_
_entity.id
_entity.type
_entity.pdbx_description
1 polymer ?
#
loop_
_entity_poly.entity_id
_entity_poly.type
_entity_poly.pdbx_seq_one_letter_code
_entity_poly.pdbx_strand_id
1 'polypeptide(L)'
;MFEQLKFFNRKWLSKDLQLMQANKTYGKYELSVILEPGKTLYEVAILDQLGKFVILPGIHEDYEEEWCDDVIPCLDKSQVSVIMKKLELLMLKEGV
;
A
#
# COMPACT_ATOMS: atom_id res chain seq x y z
N MET A 1 -1.48 -0.27 12.28
CA MET A 1 -2.63 -1.21 12.13
C MET A 1 -3.66 -0.63 11.17
N PHE A 2 -4.36 -1.45 10.39
CA PHE A 2 -5.29 -1.02 9.33
C PHE A 2 -6.27 0.08 9.78
N GLU A 3 -6.82 -0.03 10.99
CA GLU A 3 -7.76 0.95 11.56
C GLU A 3 -7.16 2.36 11.77
N GLN A 4 -5.85 2.53 11.61
CA GLN A 4 -5.19 3.84 11.62
C GLN A 4 -5.26 4.54 10.26
N LEU A 5 -5.61 3.82 9.19
CA LEU A 5 -5.71 4.36 7.84
C LEU A 5 -6.94 5.28 7.75
N LYS A 6 -6.70 6.52 7.32
CA LYS A 6 -7.76 7.51 7.07
C LYS A 6 -8.06 7.50 5.58
N PHE A 7 -9.13 6.80 5.21
CA PHE A 7 -9.58 6.76 3.82
C PHE A 7 -10.25 8.07 3.41
N PHE A 8 -9.95 8.51 2.20
CA PHE A 8 -10.59 9.62 1.52
C PHE A 8 -11.05 9.20 0.13
N ASN A 9 -12.12 9.82 -0.36
CA ASN A 9 -12.59 9.58 -1.72
C ASN A 9 -11.68 10.29 -2.71
N ARG A 10 -11.01 9.53 -3.56
CA ARG A 10 -10.27 10.06 -4.70
C ARG A 10 -11.18 10.04 -5.91
N LYS A 11 -11.46 11.22 -6.47
CA LYS A 11 -12.13 11.35 -7.76
C LYS A 11 -11.14 10.99 -8.86
N TRP A 12 -11.37 9.87 -9.54
CA TRP A 12 -10.70 9.57 -10.79
C TRP A 12 -11.50 10.14 -11.97
N LEU A 13 -10.93 10.16 -13.18
CA LEU A 13 -11.38 11.00 -14.32
C LEU A 13 -12.87 10.91 -14.72
N SER A 14 -13.62 9.89 -14.31
CA SER A 14 -15.07 9.81 -14.52
C SER A 14 -15.82 10.10 -13.22
N LYS A 15 -16.87 10.95 -13.30
CA LYS A 15 -17.68 11.43 -12.16
C LYS A 15 -18.30 10.29 -11.31
N ASP A 16 -18.33 9.08 -11.83
CA ASP A 16 -19.09 7.96 -11.28
C ASP A 16 -18.20 6.88 -10.62
N LEU A 17 -16.87 6.97 -10.71
CA LEU A 17 -15.95 6.08 -9.99
C LEU A 17 -15.31 6.80 -8.79
N GLN A 18 -15.85 6.52 -7.60
CA GLN A 18 -15.27 6.97 -6.32
C GLN A 18 -14.45 5.85 -5.71
N LEU A 19 -13.14 5.91 -5.87
CA LEU A 19 -12.20 5.02 -5.21
C LEU A 19 -11.87 5.56 -3.82
N MET A 20 -11.87 4.71 -2.80
CA MET A 20 -11.33 5.09 -1.50
C MET A 20 -9.83 4.85 -1.49
N GLN A 21 -9.07 5.82 -1.02
CA GLN A 21 -7.62 5.69 -0.83
C GLN A 21 -7.21 6.14 0.57
N ALA A 22 -6.20 5.49 1.13
CA ALA A 22 -5.49 5.96 2.30
C ALA A 22 -3.99 5.92 2.04
N ASN A 23 -3.27 6.93 2.53
CA ASN A 23 -1.82 6.99 2.48
C ASN A 23 -1.27 7.02 3.90
N LYS A 24 -0.13 6.36 4.14
CA LYS A 24 0.61 6.45 5.40
C LYS A 24 2.11 6.41 5.16
N THR A 25 2.82 7.39 5.67
CA THR A 25 4.28 7.49 5.56
C THR A 25 4.97 6.59 6.56
N TYR A 26 6.01 5.90 6.09
CA TYR A 26 6.94 5.10 6.86
C TYR A 26 8.39 5.46 6.47
N GLY A 27 8.92 6.53 7.07
CA GLY A 27 10.30 6.96 6.85
C GLY A 27 10.49 7.45 5.43
N LYS A 28 11.29 6.73 4.63
CA LYS A 28 11.49 7.02 3.20
C LYS A 28 10.44 6.39 2.27
N TYR A 29 9.51 5.62 2.82
CA TYR A 29 8.45 4.96 2.07
C TYR A 29 7.08 5.59 2.35
N GLU A 30 6.20 5.53 1.38
CA GLU A 30 4.78 5.80 1.55
C GLU A 30 3.97 4.56 1.18
N LEU A 31 3.13 4.10 2.10
CA LEU A 31 2.13 3.08 1.85
C LEU A 31 0.89 3.74 1.25
N SER A 32 0.46 3.29 0.07
CA SER A 32 -0.81 3.65 -0.54
C SER A 32 -1.73 2.43 -0.54
N VAL A 33 -2.91 2.55 0.07
CA VAL A 33 -3.93 1.50 0.13
C VAL A 33 -5.19 1.99 -0.57
N ILE A 34 -5.72 1.21 -1.49
CA ILE A 34 -6.94 1.55 -2.21
C ILE A 34 -8.03 0.50 -2.02
N LEU A 35 -9.28 0.94 -2.07
CA LEU A 35 -10.46 0.08 -2.22
C LEU A 35 -11.26 0.57 -3.41
N GLU A 36 -11.35 -0.27 -4.44
CA GLU A 36 -12.15 0.03 -5.61
C GLU A 36 -13.66 -0.02 -5.31
N PRO A 37 -14.48 0.74 -6.06
CA PRO A 37 -15.93 0.70 -5.93
C PRO A 37 -16.48 -0.73 -6.08
N GLY A 38 -17.30 -1.15 -5.12
CA GLY A 38 -17.95 -2.46 -5.14
C GLY A 38 -17.06 -3.65 -4.79
N LYS A 39 -15.78 -3.43 -4.44
CA LYS A 39 -14.89 -4.48 -3.93
C LYS A 39 -14.91 -4.53 -2.40
N THR A 40 -14.44 -5.65 -1.86
CA THR A 40 -14.24 -5.88 -0.42
C THR A 40 -12.76 -6.09 -0.04
N LEU A 41 -11.91 -6.31 -1.05
CA LEU A 41 -10.47 -6.52 -0.89
C LEU A 41 -9.72 -5.28 -1.38
N TYR A 42 -8.59 -5.02 -0.74
CA TYR A 42 -7.75 -3.85 -0.94
C TYR A 42 -6.60 -4.15 -1.89
N GLU A 43 -6.06 -3.10 -2.48
CA GLU A 43 -4.78 -3.14 -3.19
C GLU A 43 -3.79 -2.22 -2.49
N VAL A 44 -2.52 -2.63 -2.49
CA VAL A 44 -1.44 -1.91 -1.82
C VAL A 44 -0.32 -1.63 -2.80
N ALA A 45 0.16 -0.39 -2.77
CA ALA A 45 1.42 0.02 -3.41
C ALA A 45 2.33 0.66 -2.36
N ILE A 46 3.64 0.54 -2.58
CA ILE A 46 4.67 1.19 -1.76
C ILE A 46 5.41 2.15 -2.68
N LEU A 47 5.53 3.40 -2.25
CA LEU A 47 6.17 4.45 -3.01
C LEU A 47 7.43 4.95 -2.29
N ASP A 48 8.43 5.39 -3.04
CA ASP A 48 9.52 6.21 -2.48
C ASP A 48 9.06 7.67 -2.28
N GLN A 49 9.95 8.51 -1.73
CA GLN A 49 9.68 9.94 -1.52
C GLN A 49 9.45 10.73 -2.82
N LEU A 50 9.82 10.18 -3.97
CA LEU A 50 9.59 10.77 -5.29
C LEU A 50 8.28 10.27 -5.92
N GLY A 51 7.52 9.42 -5.21
CA GLY A 51 6.27 8.84 -5.68
C GLY A 51 6.45 7.71 -6.68
N LYS A 52 7.64 7.08 -6.75
CA LYS A 52 7.89 5.92 -7.61
C LYS A 52 7.57 4.63 -6.88
N PHE A 53 7.05 3.64 -7.60
CA PHE A 53 6.82 2.31 -7.05
C PHE A 53 8.11 1.67 -6.55
N VAL A 54 8.01 1.01 -5.40
CA VAL A 54 9.10 0.29 -4.76
C VAL A 54 8.63 -1.11 -4.42
N ILE A 55 9.30 -2.09 -4.99
CA ILE A 55 9.15 -3.48 -4.61
C ILE A 55 10.09 -3.74 -3.43
N LEU A 56 9.61 -4.45 -2.40
CA LEU A 56 10.35 -4.72 -1.17
C LEU A 56 10.36 -6.22 -0.82
N PRO A 57 11.53 -6.79 -0.46
CA PRO A 57 11.65 -8.19 -0.12
C PRO A 57 10.86 -8.51 1.14
N GLY A 58 10.15 -9.64 1.11
CA GLY A 58 9.28 -10.07 2.19
C GLY A 58 7.99 -9.26 2.33
N ILE A 59 7.72 -8.27 1.47
CA ILE A 59 6.38 -7.67 1.32
C ILE A 59 5.72 -8.13 0.02
N HIS A 60 6.47 -8.11 -1.09
CA HIS A 60 6.02 -8.68 -2.36
C HIS A 60 6.45 -10.15 -2.39
N GLU A 61 5.52 -11.05 -2.69
CA GLU A 61 5.77 -12.50 -2.65
C GLU A 61 6.79 -12.92 -3.73
N ASP A 62 6.68 -12.33 -4.92
CA ASP A 62 7.52 -12.63 -6.08
C ASP A 62 8.67 -11.63 -6.26
N TYR A 63 9.19 -11.04 -5.18
CA TYR A 63 10.20 -9.95 -5.22
C TYR A 63 11.43 -10.24 -6.11
N GLU A 64 11.84 -11.50 -6.22
CA GLU A 64 13.02 -11.92 -6.99
C GLU A 64 12.73 -12.17 -8.48
N GLU A 65 11.47 -12.11 -8.88
CA GLU A 65 11.02 -12.39 -10.23
C GLU A 65 10.99 -11.13 -11.09
N GLU A 66 11.39 -11.23 -12.36
CA GLU A 66 11.36 -10.11 -13.31
C GLU A 66 9.95 -9.57 -13.57
N TRP A 67 8.93 -10.37 -13.29
CA TRP A 67 7.51 -10.06 -13.47
C TRP A 67 6.80 -9.65 -12.17
N CYS A 68 7.55 -9.36 -11.10
CA CYS A 68 6.95 -8.91 -9.85
C CYS A 68 6.12 -7.63 -10.04
N ASP A 69 4.84 -7.69 -9.69
CA ASP A 69 3.95 -6.55 -9.78
C ASP A 69 4.28 -5.48 -8.73
N ASP A 70 4.19 -4.21 -9.14
CA ASP A 70 4.37 -3.03 -8.27
C ASP A 70 3.21 -2.83 -7.27
N VAL A 71 2.08 -3.50 -7.53
CA VAL A 71 0.84 -3.40 -6.75
C VAL A 71 0.46 -4.80 -6.28
N ILE A 72 0.16 -4.94 -5.00
CA ILE A 72 -0.27 -6.19 -4.39
C ILE A 72 -1.81 -6.17 -4.30
N PRO A 73 -2.54 -6.96 -5.12
CA PRO A 73 -4.00 -6.96 -5.13
C PRO A 73 -4.58 -7.96 -4.10
N CYS A 74 -5.91 -7.97 -3.99
CA CYS A 74 -6.67 -8.99 -3.28
C CYS A 74 -6.34 -9.15 -1.78
N LEU A 75 -5.99 -8.06 -1.10
CA LEU A 75 -5.62 -8.09 0.31
C LEU A 75 -6.81 -7.85 1.23
N ASP A 76 -6.93 -8.63 2.31
CA ASP A 76 -7.82 -8.30 3.41
C ASP A 76 -7.17 -7.31 4.40
N LYS A 77 -7.97 -6.79 5.35
CA LYS A 77 -7.50 -5.82 6.36
C LYS A 77 -6.35 -6.34 7.23
N SER A 78 -6.31 -7.65 7.49
CA SER A 78 -5.29 -8.28 8.31
C SER A 78 -3.96 -8.34 7.54
N GLN A 79 -4.00 -8.68 6.26
CA GLN A 79 -2.83 -8.71 5.38
C GLN A 79 -2.27 -7.30 5.19
N VAL A 80 -3.12 -6.29 4.95
CA VAL A 80 -2.68 -4.88 4.92
C VAL A 80 -2.03 -4.49 6.25
N SER A 81 -2.58 -4.90 7.39
CA SER A 81 -1.97 -4.65 8.70
C SER A 81 -0.60 -5.33 8.86
N VAL A 82 -0.39 -6.52 8.29
CA VAL A 82 0.92 -7.19 8.28
C VAL A 82 1.93 -6.40 7.45
N ILE A 83 1.55 -5.91 6.27
CA ILE A 83 2.40 -5.05 5.44
C ILE A 83 2.78 -3.78 6.21
N MET A 84 1.82 -3.12 6.86
CA MET A 84 2.07 -1.96 7.70
C MET A 84 3.12 -2.25 8.79
N LYS A 85 3.01 -3.40 9.48
CA LYS A 85 4.00 -3.80 10.50
C LYS A 85 5.38 -4.07 9.91
N LYS A 86 5.46 -4.70 8.73
CA LYS A 86 6.73 -4.94 8.04
C LYS A 86 7.43 -3.61 7.70
N LEU A 87 6.67 -2.62 7.23
CA LEU A 87 7.19 -1.26 6.98
C LEU A 87 7.65 -0.57 8.28
N GLU A 88 6.89 -0.68 9.38
CA GLU A 88 7.30 -0.15 10.69
C GLU A 88 8.63 -0.78 11.16
N LEU A 89 8.81 -2.09 10.98
CA LEU A 89 10.06 -2.78 11.34
C LEU A 89 11.24 -2.35 10.45
N LEU A 90 11.01 -2.11 9.16
CA LEU A 90 12.04 -1.60 8.26
C LEU A 90 12.50 -0.21 8.69
N MET A 91 11.58 0.68 9.09
CA MET A 91 11.96 1.99 9.64
C MET A 91 12.86 1.89 10.87
N LEU A 92 12.50 1.03 11.82
CA LEU A 92 13.27 0.85 13.06
C LEU A 92 14.68 0.31 12.77
N LYS A 93 14.82 -0.57 11.77
CA LYS A 93 16.13 -1.08 11.32
C LYS A 93 17.01 0.02 10.73
N GLU A 94 16.41 1.00 10.06
CA GLU A 94 17.14 2.13 9.43
C GLU A 94 17.57 3.21 10.43
N GLY A 95 17.27 3.06 11.73
CA GLY A 95 17.80 3.92 12.79
C GLY A 95 17.17 5.31 12.86
N VAL A 96 15.89 5.43 12.50
CA VAL A 96 15.06 6.64 12.68
C VAL A 96 14.20 6.52 13.93
#